data_AF-A0A9D9WNS3-F1
#
_entry.id   AF-A0A9D9WNS3-F1
#
_cell.length_a   1.000
_cell.length_b   1.000
_cell.length_c   1.000
_cell.angle_alpha   90.00
_cell.angle_beta   90.00
_cell.angle_gamma   90.00
#
_symmetry.space_group_name_H-M   'P 1'
#
loop_
_entity.id
_entity.type
_entity.pdbx_description
1 polymer ?
#
loop_
_entity_poly.entity_id
_entity_poly.type
_entity_poly.pdbx_seq_one_letter_code
_entity_poly.pdbx_strand_id
1 'polypeptide(L)'
;MKKLRAAVITSALLAGCGGTPLIPNETIQLTATTSVSLATLATAAVIGAAIYVVYDPLAPNWEIEESKLSPDVYRFSMKMKRYHTGGAGESVQILKRRASQLQYENGYSSYQILEYTEGIDSQTIGARRMAEGTIRLVQRQDADSYKMNERY
;
A
#
# COMPACT_ATOMS: atom_id res chain seq x y z
N MET A 1 -13.69 15.80 -18.46
CA MET A 1 -14.19 16.51 -17.25
C MET A 1 -15.41 15.80 -16.69
N LYS A 2 -15.29 15.13 -15.54
CA LYS A 2 -16.45 14.80 -14.68
C LYS A 2 -15.93 14.48 -13.28
N LYS A 3 -16.26 15.34 -12.32
CA LYS A 3 -15.83 15.27 -10.92
C LYS A 3 -16.65 14.20 -10.19
N LEU A 4 -16.01 13.16 -9.65
CA LEU A 4 -16.67 12.28 -8.68
C LEU A 4 -16.69 13.01 -7.33
N ARG A 5 -17.91 13.27 -6.84
CA ARG A 5 -18.16 13.85 -5.54
C ARG A 5 -18.05 12.76 -4.47
N ALA A 6 -17.24 13.01 -3.46
CA ALA A 6 -17.22 12.26 -2.22
C ALA A 6 -18.58 12.38 -1.53
N ALA A 7 -19.24 11.25 -1.31
CA ALA A 7 -20.38 11.14 -0.41
C ALA A 7 -19.86 10.56 0.91
N VAL A 8 -19.73 11.43 1.91
CA VAL A 8 -19.60 11.05 3.31
C VAL A 8 -20.93 10.38 3.70
N ILE A 9 -20.92 9.07 3.93
CA ILE A 9 -22.07 8.37 4.52
C ILE A 9 -21.87 8.36 6.03
N THR A 10 -22.56 9.32 6.64
CA THR A 10 -22.83 9.51 8.04
C THR A 10 -23.45 8.25 8.64
N SER A 11 -22.84 7.73 9.71
CA SER A 11 -23.41 6.91 10.79
C SER A 11 -24.78 6.26 10.54
N ALA A 12 -24.78 4.96 10.22
CA ALA A 12 -25.95 4.10 10.41
C ALA A 12 -25.80 3.35 11.74
N LEU A 13 -26.50 3.85 12.77
CA LEU A 13 -26.84 3.07 13.95
C LEU A 13 -27.57 1.80 13.49
N LEU A 14 -27.03 0.63 13.84
CA LEU A 14 -27.64 -0.69 13.64
C LEU A 14 -28.84 -0.90 14.60
N ALA A 15 -29.80 0.01 14.58
CA ALA A 15 -31.14 -0.20 15.10
C ALA A 15 -32.08 -0.32 13.90
N GLY A 16 -32.26 -1.54 13.41
CA GLY A 16 -33.25 -1.84 12.39
C GLY A 16 -34.65 -1.51 12.90
N CYS A 17 -35.28 -0.48 12.34
CA CYS A 17 -36.73 -0.34 12.34
C CYS A 17 -37.29 -1.33 11.31
N GLY A 18 -37.67 -2.52 11.77
CA GLY A 18 -38.25 -3.59 10.95
C GLY A 18 -37.97 -4.93 11.63
N GLY A 19 -39.00 -5.59 12.13
CA GLY A 19 -38.94 -6.71 13.07
C GLY A 19 -38.34 -8.04 12.57
N THR A 20 -37.45 -8.00 11.58
CA THR A 20 -36.72 -9.18 11.10
C THR A 20 -35.21 -8.92 11.16
N PRO A 21 -34.44 -9.70 11.95
CA PRO A 21 -33.00 -9.56 11.96
C PRO A 21 -32.43 -9.97 10.60
N LEU A 22 -31.58 -9.13 10.02
CA LEU A 22 -30.88 -9.39 8.74
C LEU A 22 -29.98 -10.64 8.80
N ILE A 23 -29.62 -11.08 10.02
CA ILE A 23 -28.84 -12.28 10.28
C ILE A 23 -29.65 -13.17 11.21
N PRO A 24 -30.08 -14.36 10.78
CA PRO A 24 -30.79 -15.31 11.62
C PRO A 24 -29.96 -15.68 12.85
N ASN A 25 -30.58 -15.70 14.03
CA ASN A 25 -29.91 -16.08 15.27
C ASN A 25 -29.86 -17.62 15.42
N GLU A 26 -29.41 -18.29 14.35
CA GLU A 26 -29.27 -19.74 14.31
C GLU A 26 -28.02 -20.17 15.07
N THR A 27 -28.10 -21.32 15.74
CA THR A 27 -26.99 -21.83 16.56
C THR A 27 -26.18 -22.86 15.81
N ILE A 28 -24.87 -22.66 15.76
CA ILE A 28 -23.91 -23.63 15.24
C ILE A 28 -23.30 -24.34 16.43
N GLN A 29 -23.44 -25.67 16.48
CA GLN A 29 -22.74 -26.49 17.47
C GLN A 29 -21.31 -26.74 16.98
N LEU A 30 -20.34 -26.12 17.65
CA LEU A 30 -18.92 -26.30 17.35
C LEU A 30 -18.36 -27.57 18.01
N THR A 31 -18.98 -28.02 19.10
CA THR A 31 -18.68 -29.25 19.84
C THR A 31 -19.93 -29.67 20.63
N ALA A 32 -20.01 -30.93 21.10
CA ALA A 32 -21.14 -31.47 21.86
C ALA A 32 -21.58 -30.61 23.08
N THR A 33 -20.70 -29.77 23.60
CA THR A 33 -20.95 -28.89 24.76
C THR A 33 -20.85 -27.39 24.43
N THR A 34 -20.52 -27.02 23.19
CA THR A 34 -20.23 -25.63 22.82
C THR A 34 -21.02 -25.23 21.60
N SER A 35 -21.99 -24.34 21.79
CA SER A 35 -22.75 -23.71 20.70
C SER A 35 -22.43 -22.22 20.63
N VAL A 36 -22.38 -21.70 19.40
CA VAL A 36 -22.21 -20.27 19.14
C VAL A 36 -23.27 -19.85 18.14
N SER A 37 -23.88 -18.69 18.35
CA SER A 37 -24.86 -18.18 17.39
C SER A 37 -24.18 -17.56 16.17
N LEU A 38 -24.84 -17.70 15.02
CA LEU A 38 -24.41 -17.10 13.76
C LEU A 38 -24.29 -15.57 13.89
N ALA A 39 -25.19 -14.94 14.64
CA ALA A 39 -25.17 -13.51 14.90
C ALA A 39 -23.90 -13.07 15.66
N THR A 40 -23.46 -13.84 16.66
CA THR A 40 -22.22 -13.56 17.39
C THR A 40 -21.00 -13.74 16.50
N LEU A 41 -20.96 -14.79 15.67
CA LEU A 41 -19.87 -15.00 14.73
C LEU A 41 -19.80 -13.91 13.67
N ALA A 42 -20.94 -13.51 13.10
CA ALA A 42 -21.00 -12.43 12.13
C ALA A 42 -20.54 -11.09 12.75
N THR A 43 -20.95 -10.82 13.99
CA THR A 43 -20.50 -9.62 14.71
C THR A 43 -18.99 -9.64 14.95
N ALA A 44 -18.45 -10.78 15.40
CA ALA A 44 -17.00 -10.95 15.59
C ALA A 44 -16.22 -10.82 14.27
N ALA A 45 -16.75 -11.36 13.17
CA ALA A 45 -16.16 -11.24 11.84
C ALA A 45 -16.16 -9.79 11.35
N VAL A 46 -17.25 -9.04 11.54
CA VAL A 46 -17.34 -7.62 11.18
C VAL A 46 -16.36 -6.78 12.02
N ILE A 47 -16.26 -7.02 13.33
CA ILE A 47 -15.30 -6.34 14.20
C ILE A 47 -13.86 -6.68 13.77
N GLY A 48 -13.57 -7.96 13.52
CA GLY A 48 -12.26 -8.40 13.04
C GLY A 48 -11.88 -7.78 11.69
N ALA A 49 -12.83 -7.73 10.75
CA ALA A 49 -12.64 -7.07 9.46
C ALA A 49 -12.43 -5.55 9.60
N ALA A 50 -13.18 -4.89 10.50
CA ALA A 50 -13.00 -3.46 10.77
C ALA A 50 -11.62 -3.17 11.39
N ILE A 51 -11.16 -4.01 12.32
CA ILE A 51 -9.80 -3.92 12.85
C ILE A 51 -8.79 -4.15 11.73
N TYR A 52 -8.96 -5.15 10.86
CA TYR A 52 -8.03 -5.44 9.77
C TYR A 52 -7.96 -4.30 8.73
N VAL A 53 -9.08 -3.66 8.42
CA VAL A 53 -9.13 -2.50 7.51
C VAL A 53 -8.40 -1.29 8.10
N VAL A 54 -8.43 -1.11 9.43
CA VAL A 54 -7.79 0.02 10.13
C VAL A 54 -6.33 -0.28 10.49
N TYR A 55 -6.06 -1.51 10.88
CA TYR A 55 -4.76 -2.07 11.26
C TYR A 55 -4.45 -3.24 10.32
N ASP A 56 -4.00 -2.93 9.11
CA ASP A 56 -3.43 -3.95 8.22
C ASP A 56 -2.02 -4.28 8.71
N PRO A 57 -1.80 -5.46 9.33
CA PRO A 57 -0.49 -5.85 9.87
C PRO A 57 0.54 -6.15 8.77
N LEU A 58 0.11 -6.26 7.50
CA LEU A 58 0.95 -6.56 6.35
C LEU A 58 1.26 -5.32 5.50
N ALA A 59 0.62 -4.19 5.77
CA ALA A 59 0.88 -2.96 5.05
C ALA A 59 2.26 -2.39 5.42
N PRO A 60 3.13 -2.05 4.44
CA PRO A 60 4.45 -1.48 4.70
C PRO A 60 4.40 -0.33 5.73
N ASN A 61 5.42 -0.27 6.61
CA ASN A 61 5.57 0.77 7.63
C ASN A 61 5.78 2.18 7.05
N TRP A 62 5.95 2.27 5.74
CA TRP A 62 6.19 3.49 4.98
C TRP A 62 5.05 3.72 4.00
N GLU A 63 4.51 4.93 4.03
CA GLU A 63 3.61 5.46 3.02
C GLU A 63 4.46 5.97 1.85
N ILE A 64 4.14 5.54 0.62
CA ILE A 64 4.92 5.84 -0.58
C ILE A 64 4.05 6.67 -1.52
N GLU A 65 4.46 7.91 -1.76
CA GLU A 65 3.89 8.79 -2.77
C GLU A 65 4.80 8.72 -4.02
N GLU A 66 4.27 8.19 -5.12
CA GLU A 66 4.97 8.09 -6.40
C GLU A 66 4.56 9.26 -7.30
N SER A 67 5.53 9.94 -7.91
CA SER A 67 5.32 11.04 -8.84
C SER A 67 6.18 10.85 -10.09
N LYS A 68 5.53 10.76 -11.25
CA LYS A 68 6.23 10.65 -12.54
C LYS A 68 6.72 12.03 -12.99
N LEU A 69 8.04 12.21 -13.06
CA LEU A 69 8.66 13.47 -13.49
C LEU A 69 8.88 13.51 -15.01
N SER A 70 9.17 12.36 -15.63
CA SER A 70 9.38 12.20 -17.07
C SER A 70 9.01 10.76 -17.47
N PRO A 71 8.96 10.40 -18.77
CA PRO A 71 8.57 9.06 -19.21
C PRO A 71 9.36 7.92 -18.54
N ASP A 72 10.62 8.18 -18.24
CA ASP A 72 11.61 7.28 -17.66
C ASP A 72 12.06 7.68 -16.25
N VAL A 73 11.64 8.83 -15.71
CA VAL A 73 12.08 9.33 -14.38
C VAL A 73 10.92 9.41 -13.41
N TYR A 74 11.11 8.82 -12.23
CA TYR A 74 10.13 8.76 -11.15
C TYR A 74 10.74 9.30 -9.86
N ARG A 75 9.97 10.09 -9.11
CA ARG A 75 10.31 10.53 -7.75
C ARG A 75 9.39 9.85 -6.75
N PHE A 76 9.97 9.42 -5.64
CA PHE A 76 9.27 8.83 -4.51
C PHE A 76 9.46 9.72 -3.29
N SER A 77 8.34 10.06 -2.65
CA SER A 77 8.27 10.67 -1.33
C SER A 77 7.77 9.60 -0.38
N MET A 78 8.60 9.18 0.57
CA MET A 78 8.26 8.14 1.53
C MET A 78 8.20 8.72 2.93
N LYS A 79 7.10 8.48 3.64
CA LYS A 79 6.89 8.94 5.01
C LYS A 79 6.60 7.76 5.91
N MET A 80 7.26 7.72 7.06
CA MET A 80 7.02 6.65 8.03
C MET A 80 5.62 6.82 8.65
N LYS A 81 4.85 5.73 8.71
CA LYS A 81 3.55 5.70 9.39
C LYS A 81 3.73 6.06 10.88
N ARG A 82 2.74 6.70 11.50
CA ARG A 82 2.83 7.17 12.90
C ARG A 82 2.88 6.02 13.92
N TYR A 83 2.17 4.94 13.63
CA TYR A 83 2.13 3.75 14.47
C TYR A 83 2.87 2.65 13.72
N HIS A 84 4.09 2.36 14.18
CA HIS A 84 4.96 1.34 13.61
C HIS A 84 5.82 0.73 14.71
N THR A 85 6.25 -0.50 14.53
CA THR A 85 7.21 -1.19 15.40
C THR A 85 8.49 -1.46 14.60
N GLY A 86 9.51 -0.62 14.77
CA GLY A 86 10.77 -0.76 14.04
C GLY A 86 10.69 -0.33 12.56
N GLY A 87 11.53 -0.90 11.70
CA GLY A 87 11.50 -0.66 10.22
C GLY A 87 12.13 0.65 9.74
N ALA A 88 12.86 1.34 10.62
CA ALA A 88 13.27 2.72 10.43
C ALA A 88 14.45 2.90 9.44
N GLY A 89 15.06 1.80 8.98
CA GLY A 89 16.09 1.77 7.92
C GLY A 89 15.68 0.93 6.70
N GLU A 90 14.40 0.56 6.59
CA GLU A 90 13.89 -0.22 5.45
C GLU A 90 13.54 0.64 4.23
N SER A 91 13.57 1.96 4.37
CA SER A 91 13.28 2.97 3.35
C SER A 91 14.01 2.69 2.03
N VAL A 92 15.32 2.40 2.09
CA VAL A 92 16.11 2.15 0.88
C VAL A 92 15.74 0.82 0.21
N GLN A 93 15.38 -0.19 0.99
CA GLN A 93 14.96 -1.49 0.48
C GLN A 93 13.58 -1.41 -0.15
N ILE A 94 12.68 -0.63 0.45
CA ILE A 94 11.35 -0.33 -0.07
C ILE A 94 11.46 0.42 -1.40
N LEU A 95 12.34 1.43 -1.47
CA LEU A 95 12.62 2.15 -2.72
C LEU A 95 13.10 1.19 -3.82
N LYS A 96 14.10 0.35 -3.53
CA LYS A 96 14.63 -0.64 -4.49
C LYS A 96 13.55 -1.62 -4.96
N ARG A 97 12.69 -2.08 -4.05
CA ARG A 97 11.57 -2.98 -4.37
C ARG A 97 10.57 -2.31 -5.31
N ARG A 98 10.15 -1.07 -5.02
CA ARG A 98 9.24 -0.31 -5.89
C ARG A 98 9.87 0.03 -7.24
N ALA A 99 11.13 0.42 -7.25
CA ALA A 99 11.88 0.67 -8.48
C ALA A 99 11.94 -0.57 -9.38
N SER A 100 12.19 -1.74 -8.78
CA SER A 100 12.18 -3.02 -9.49
C SER A 100 10.80 -3.37 -10.02
N GLN A 101 9.73 -3.14 -9.25
CA GLN A 101 8.36 -3.33 -9.73
C GLN A 101 8.05 -2.44 -10.93
N LEU A 102 8.35 -1.14 -10.84
CA LEU A 102 8.17 -0.21 -11.97
C LEU A 102 8.99 -0.61 -13.19
N GLN A 103 10.21 -1.10 -12.99
CA GLN A 103 11.05 -1.61 -14.07
C GLN A 103 10.32 -2.73 -14.84
N TYR A 104 9.78 -3.73 -14.11
CA TYR A 104 9.08 -4.85 -14.73
C TYR A 104 7.75 -4.42 -15.36
N GLU A 105 6.96 -3.59 -14.68
CA GLU A 105 5.67 -3.10 -15.17
C GLU A 105 5.81 -2.27 -16.46
N ASN A 106 6.89 -1.49 -16.57
CA ASN A 106 7.14 -0.64 -17.75
C ASN A 106 8.03 -1.32 -18.82
N GLY A 107 8.48 -2.56 -18.60
CA GLY A 107 9.31 -3.30 -19.57
C GLY A 107 10.73 -2.77 -19.76
N TYR A 108 11.30 -2.07 -18.77
CA TYR A 108 12.67 -1.56 -18.84
C TYR A 108 13.69 -2.63 -18.42
N SER A 109 14.94 -2.46 -18.89
CA SER A 109 15.98 -3.47 -18.67
C SER A 109 16.65 -3.38 -17.31
N SER A 110 16.74 -2.18 -16.77
CA SER A 110 17.32 -1.86 -15.47
C SER A 110 16.78 -0.52 -14.97
N TYR A 111 17.09 -0.17 -13.73
CA TYR A 111 16.84 1.15 -13.16
C TYR A 111 18.12 1.69 -12.52
N GLN A 112 18.22 3.00 -12.41
CA GLN A 112 19.28 3.72 -11.73
C GLN A 112 18.66 4.61 -10.66
N ILE A 113 19.25 4.61 -9.46
CA ILE A 113 18.88 5.55 -8.41
C ILE A 113 19.73 6.80 -8.63
N LEU A 114 19.09 7.91 -8.97
CA LEU A 114 19.76 9.20 -9.22
C LEU A 114 20.04 9.94 -7.92
N GLU A 115 19.07 9.90 -7.00
CA GLU A 115 19.13 10.62 -5.74
C GLU A 115 18.47 9.76 -4.66
N TYR A 116 19.05 9.76 -3.47
CA TYR A 116 18.45 9.15 -2.29
C TYR A 116 18.83 9.95 -1.04
N THR A 117 17.81 10.41 -0.31
CA THR A 117 18.00 11.19 0.90
C THR A 117 17.08 10.67 1.99
N GLU A 118 17.61 10.40 3.17
CA GLU A 118 16.84 10.11 4.38
C GLU A 118 16.88 11.31 5.32
N GLY A 119 15.77 11.57 6.00
CA GLY A 119 15.66 12.71 6.88
C GLY A 119 14.60 12.51 7.95
N ILE A 120 14.48 13.52 8.80
CA ILE A 120 13.45 13.62 9.82
C ILE A 120 12.68 14.91 9.55
N ASP A 121 11.40 14.79 9.25
CA ASP A 121 10.49 15.91 9.11
C ASP A 121 9.90 16.25 10.48
N SER A 122 10.11 17.48 10.94
CA SER A 122 9.60 17.96 12.21
C SER A 122 8.26 18.65 12.00
N GLN A 123 7.16 17.91 12.16
CA GLN A 123 5.80 18.45 12.06
C GLN A 123 5.27 18.87 13.43
N THR A 124 4.21 19.68 13.44
CA THR A 124 3.54 20.20 14.66
C THR A 124 3.11 19.08 15.63
N ILE A 125 2.92 17.87 15.12
CA ILE A 125 2.58 16.67 15.91
C ILE A 125 3.74 15.67 15.79
N GLY A 126 4.90 16.07 16.31
CA GLY A 126 6.09 15.23 16.43
C GLY A 126 6.91 15.05 15.14
N ALA A 127 8.14 14.62 15.33
CA ALA A 127 9.07 14.30 14.26
C ALA A 127 8.72 12.95 13.61
N ARG A 128 8.77 12.87 12.27
CA ARG A 128 8.61 11.62 11.52
C ARG A 128 9.81 11.41 10.61
N ARG A 129 10.19 10.16 10.38
CA ARG A 129 11.18 9.85 9.36
C ARG A 129 10.58 10.01 7.98
N MET A 130 11.37 10.58 7.08
CA MET A 130 11.06 10.71 5.67
C MET A 130 12.24 10.19 4.85
N ALA A 131 11.95 9.70 3.66
CA ALA A 131 12.95 9.35 2.68
C ALA A 131 12.48 9.78 1.30
N GLU A 132 13.36 10.38 0.53
CA GLU A 132 13.10 10.79 -0.83
C GLU A 132 14.06 10.07 -1.77
N GLY A 133 13.55 9.63 -2.90
CA GLY A 133 14.35 8.93 -3.89
C GLY A 133 13.91 9.30 -5.29
N THR A 134 14.87 9.55 -6.18
CA THR A 134 14.60 9.72 -7.62
C THR A 134 15.26 8.58 -8.37
N ILE A 135 14.51 7.91 -9.24
CA ILE A 135 15.02 6.86 -10.10
C ILE A 135 14.84 7.21 -11.57
N ARG A 136 15.69 6.64 -12.42
CA ARG A 136 15.53 6.59 -13.87
C ARG A 136 15.46 5.14 -14.33
N LEU A 137 14.49 4.81 -15.16
CA LEU A 137 14.38 3.54 -15.84
C LEU A 137 15.25 3.57 -17.10
N VAL A 138 16.02 2.51 -17.35
CA VAL A 138 16.98 2.44 -18.46
C VAL A 138 16.59 1.31 -19.40
N GLN A 139 16.34 1.66 -20.66
CA GLN A 139 16.07 0.68 -21.70
C GLN A 139 17.35 -0.08 -22.03
N ARG A 140 17.20 -1.34 -22.45
CA ARG A 140 18.34 -2.09 -22.98
C ARG A 140 18.78 -1.35 -24.23
N GLN A 141 19.95 -0.71 -24.19
CA GLN A 141 20.59 -0.32 -25.43
C GLN A 141 20.96 -1.64 -26.09
N ASP A 142 20.26 -1.99 -27.17
CA ASP A 142 20.69 -3.09 -28.02
C ASP A 142 22.12 -2.79 -28.42
N ALA A 143 23.04 -3.70 -28.07
CA ALA A 143 24.44 -3.56 -28.43
C ALA A 143 24.54 -3.60 -29.96
N ASP A 144 24.52 -2.41 -30.58
CA ASP A 144 24.75 -2.18 -32.01
C ASP A 144 26.16 -2.63 -32.46
N SER A 145 26.95 -3.26 -31.57
CA SER A 145 28.24 -3.86 -31.88
C SER A 145 28.18 -4.93 -32.98
N TYR A 146 27.00 -5.53 -33.23
CA TYR A 146 26.82 -6.48 -34.34
C TYR A 146 26.68 -5.79 -35.71
N LYS A 147 26.32 -4.50 -35.78
CA LYS A 147 26.16 -3.78 -37.06
C LYS A 147 27.45 -3.14 -37.57
N MET A 148 28.52 -3.18 -36.78
CA MET A 148 29.79 -2.58 -37.15
C MET A 148 30.67 -3.51 -38.01
N ASN A 149 30.31 -4.79 -38.12
CA ASN A 149 31.09 -5.81 -38.82
C ASN A 149 30.55 -6.15 -40.24
N GLU A 150 29.50 -5.48 -40.72
CA GLU A 150 28.93 -5.68 -42.07
C GLU A 150 29.48 -4.67 -43.12
N ARG A 151 30.56 -3.95 -42.79
CA ARG A 151 31.21 -2.99 -43.68
C ARG A 151 32.66 -3.37 -43.98
N TYR A 152 32.88 -4.54 -44.57
CA TYR A 152 34.10 -4.85 -45.31
C TYR A 152 33.81 -5.80 -46.47
#